data_AF-A0A9E3TZH2-F1
#
_entry.id   AF-A0A9E3TZH2-F1
#
_cell.length_a   1.000
_cell.length_b   1.000
_cell.length_c   1.000
_cell.angle_alpha   90.00
_cell.angle_beta   90.00
_cell.angle_gamma   90.00
#
_symmetry.space_group_name_H-M   'P 1'
#
loop_
_entity.id
_entity.type
_entity.pdbx_description
1 polymer ?
#
loop_
_entity_poly.entity_id
_entity_poly.type
_entity_poly.pdbx_seq_one_letter_code
_entity_poly.pdbx_strand_id
1 'polypeptide(L)' 'VRRVRAGDVAEVIMATNPNTEGDGTALYLSNILADLGVEITRLARGVTTGSVLEHTNKEILADAMSGRQKL' A
#
# COMPACT_ATOMS: atom_id res chain seq x y z
N VAL A 1 12.20 10.38 -6.34
CA VAL A 1 12.14 11.76 -5.77
C VAL A 1 12.18 12.87 -6.82
N ARG A 2 13.19 12.95 -7.71
CA ARG A 2 13.29 14.04 -8.72
C ARG A 2 11.98 14.30 -9.49
N ARG A 3 11.29 13.24 -9.90
CA ARG A 3 9.99 13.32 -10.60
C ARG A 3 8.90 14.02 -9.79
N VAL A 4 8.81 13.77 -8.48
CA VAL A 4 7.83 14.41 -7.60
C VAL A 4 8.19 15.88 -7.37
N ARG A 5 9.48 16.19 -7.20
CA ARG A 5 9.98 17.57 -7.04
C ARG A 5 9.76 18.47 -8.26
N ALA A 6 9.47 17.90 -9.43
CA ALA A 6 9.11 18.69 -10.62
C ALA A 6 7.74 19.36 -10.48
N GLY A 7 6.89 18.92 -9.55
CA GLY A 7 5.61 19.56 -9.22
C GLY A 7 4.38 19.02 -9.96
N ASP A 8 4.57 18.18 -10.98
CA ASP A 8 3.46 17.69 -11.83
C ASP A 8 2.81 16.38 -11.34
N VAL A 9 3.18 15.90 -10.15
CA VAL A 9 2.68 14.62 -9.60
C VAL A 9 1.68 14.91 -8.48
N ALA A 10 0.42 14.53 -8.68
CA ALA A 10 -0.62 14.65 -7.66
C ALA A 10 -0.55 13.51 -6.62
N GLU A 11 -0.27 12.28 -7.07
CA GLU A 11 -0.30 11.09 -6.23
C GLU A 11 0.85 10.13 -6.57
N VAL A 12 1.40 9.48 -5.54
CA VAL A 12 2.31 8.34 -5.66
C VAL A 12 1.64 7.11 -5.04
N ILE A 13 1.25 6.16 -5.90
CA ILE A 13 0.66 4.89 -5.50
C ILE A 13 1.79 3.87 -5.25
N MET A 14 1.92 3.40 -4.01
CA MET A 14 2.87 2.35 -3.64
C MET A 14 2.35 0.99 -4.10
N ALA A 15 2.92 0.48 -5.19
CA ALA A 15 2.62 -0.83 -5.78
C ALA A 15 3.78 -1.83 -5.61
N THR A 16 4.52 -1.74 -4.50
CA THR A 16 5.55 -2.73 -4.15
C THR A 16 4.89 -4.06 -3.76
N ASN A 17 5.65 -5.16 -3.85
CA ASN A 17 5.17 -6.47 -3.45
C ASN A 17 4.65 -6.46 -1.99
N PRO A 18 3.55 -7.17 -1.68
CA PRO A 18 2.95 -7.18 -0.34
C PRO A 18 3.69 -8.15 0.60
N ASN A 19 5.00 -7.99 0.71
CA ASN A 19 5.88 -8.76 1.59
C ASN A 19 6.75 -7.81 2.43
N THR A 20 7.49 -8.36 3.40
CA THR A 20 8.31 -7.57 4.33
C THR A 20 9.26 -6.59 3.64
N GLU A 21 9.90 -7.00 2.55
CA GLU A 21 10.83 -6.13 1.80
C GLU A 21 10.10 -5.01 1.06
N GLY A 22 9.00 -5.32 0.40
CA GLY A 22 8.17 -4.34 -0.29
C GLY A 22 7.48 -3.38 0.67
N ASP A 23 7.10 -3.84 1.86
CA ASP A 23 6.59 -3.03 2.96
C ASP A 23 7.64 -2.06 3.50
N GLY A 24 8.86 -2.57 3.74
CA GLY A 24 10.00 -1.73 4.13
C GLY A 24 10.31 -0.67 3.06
N THR A 25 10.29 -1.05 1.79
CA THR A 25 10.53 -0.13 0.67
C THR A 25 9.45 0.94 0.56
N ALA A 26 8.18 0.57 0.69
CA ALA A 26 7.07 1.52 0.64
C ALA A 26 7.14 2.53 1.81
N LEU A 27 7.42 2.05 3.02
CA LEU A 27 7.60 2.89 4.21
C LEU A 27 8.79 3.85 4.05
N TYR A 28 9.90 3.35 3.52
CA TYR A 28 11.08 4.17 3.27
C TYR A 28 10.78 5.30 2.27
N LEU A 29 10.10 4.98 1.17
CA LEU A 29 9.71 5.98 0.17
C LEU A 29 8.67 6.96 0.70
N SER A 30 7.71 6.51 1.53
CA SER A 30 6.73 7.42 2.13
C SER A 30 7.40 8.46 3.02
N ASN A 31 8.40 8.06 3.81
CA ASN A 31 9.15 8.97 4.67
C ASN A 31 9.95 10.00 3.86
N ILE A 32 10.57 9.60 2.74
CA ILE A 32 11.32 10.54 1.89
C ILE A 32 10.41 11.54 1.18
N LEU A 33 9.19 11.13 0.84
CA LEU A 33 8.24 11.93 0.07
C LEU A 33 7.30 12.78 0.96
N ALA A 34 7.25 12.52 2.27
CA ALA A 34 6.35 13.18 3.22
C ALA A 34 6.40 14.72 3.16
N ASP A 35 7.59 15.30 3.06
CA ASP A 35 7.79 16.74 3.06
C ASP A 35 7.52 17.41 1.70
N LEU A 36 7.17 16.64 0.66
CA LEU A 36 6.94 17.16 -0.69
C LEU A 36 5.47 17.50 -0.98
N GLY A 37 4.56 17.27 -0.03
CA GLY A 37 3.14 17.61 -0.17
C GLY A 37 2.40 16.81 -1.25
N VAL A 38 2.98 15.71 -1.74
CA VAL A 38 2.32 14.80 -2.68
C VAL A 38 1.45 13.81 -1.91
N GLU A 39 0.30 13.44 -2.46
CA GLU A 39 -0.51 12.37 -1.87
C GLU A 39 0.21 11.03 -2.04
N ILE A 40 0.25 10.24 -0.96
CA ILE A 40 0.88 8.93 -0.96
C ILE A 40 -0.16 7.91 -0.55
N THR A 41 -0.46 6.98 -1.43
CA THR A 41 -1.40 5.90 -1.19
C THR A 41 -0.72 4.56 -1.40
N ARG A 42 -1.40 3.49 -0.99
CA ARG A 42 -0.93 2.12 -1.18
C ARG A 42 -2.07 1.26 -1.68
N LEU A 43 -1.74 0.32 -2.58
CA LEU A 43 -2.71 -0.66 -3.03
C LEU A 43 -3.27 -1.43 -1.83
N ALA A 44 -4.58 -1.66 -1.86
CA ALA A 44 -5.26 -2.42 -0.83
C ALA A 44 -4.68 -3.84 -0.71
N ARG A 45 -4.65 -4.35 0.52
CA ARG A 45 -4.23 -5.71 0.84
C ARG A 45 -5.39 -6.44 1.49
N GLY A 46 -5.50 -7.73 1.23
CA GLY A 46 -6.53 -8.58 1.81
C GLY A 46 -7.14 -9.56 0.81
N VAL A 47 -8.32 -10.05 1.17
CA VAL A 47 -9.04 -11.09 0.42
C VAL A 47 -9.54 -10.52 -0.90
N THR A 48 -9.22 -11.19 -2.01
CA THR A 48 -9.70 -10.80 -3.33
C THR A 48 -11.14 -11.27 -3.55
N THR A 49 -11.89 -10.56 -4.40
CA THR A 49 -13.24 -10.97 -4.79
C THR A 49 -13.24 -12.37 -5.40
N GLY A 50 -14.17 -13.23 -4.97
CA GLY A 50 -14.26 -14.61 -5.44
C GLY A 50 -13.33 -15.60 -4.73
N SER A 51 -12.51 -15.14 -3.78
CA SER A 51 -11.72 -16.04 -2.93
C SER A 51 -12.59 -16.83 -1.96
N VAL A 52 -12.21 -18.08 -1.72
CA VAL A 52 -12.78 -18.91 -0.66
C VAL A 52 -11.93 -18.73 0.60
N LEU A 53 -12.54 -18.27 1.70
CA LEU A 53 -11.82 -17.96 2.94
C LEU A 53 -11.05 -19.16 3.51
N GLU A 54 -11.60 -20.38 3.38
CA GLU A 54 -10.96 -21.63 3.83
C GLU A 54 -9.60 -21.91 3.15
N HIS A 55 -9.40 -21.36 1.95
CA HIS A 55 -8.17 -21.52 1.18
C HIS A 55 -7.23 -20.31 1.28
N THR A 56 -7.61 -19.30 2.08
CA THR A 56 -6.84 -18.08 2.24
C THR A 56 -5.81 -18.25 3.35
N ASN A 57 -4.57 -17.79 3.11
CA ASN A 57 -3.52 -17.84 4.13
C ASN A 57 -3.77 -16.81 5.25
N LYS A 58 -3.08 -16.98 6.37
CA LYS A 58 -3.29 -16.17 7.58
C LYS A 58 -2.87 -14.71 7.36
N GLU A 59 -1.86 -14.49 6.53
CA GLU A 59 -1.32 -13.17 6.21
C GLU A 59 -2.36 -12.31 5.48
N ILE A 60 -3.01 -12.87 4.44
CA ILE A 60 -4.06 -12.19 3.69
C ILE A 60 -5.28 -11.92 4.58
N LEU A 61 -5.65 -12.86 5.45
CA LEU A 61 -6.75 -12.66 6.40
C LEU A 61 -6.42 -11.55 7.41
N ALA A 62 -5.19 -11.50 7.92
CA ALA A 62 -4.75 -10.45 8.82
C ALA A 62 -4.79 -9.07 8.13
N ASP A 63 -4.31 -8.99 6.89
CA ASP A 63 -4.38 -7.76 6.08
C ASP A 63 -5.84 -7.31 5.87
N ALA A 64 -6.73 -8.22 5.50
CA ALA A 64 -8.15 -7.92 5.30
C ALA A 64 -8.84 -7.44 6.60
N MET A 65 -8.51 -8.07 7.73
CA MET A 65 -9.05 -7.69 9.04
C MET A 65 -8.55 -6.33 9.50
N SER A 66 -7.28 -6.00 9.23
CA SER A 66 -6.68 -4.70 9.52
C SER A 66 -7.29 -3.60 8.65
N GLY A 67 -7.47 -3.87 7.36
CA GLY A 67 -8.06 -2.96 6.37
C GLY A 67 -9.58 -2.89 6.36
N ARG A 68 -10.29 -3.53 7.30
CA ARG A 68 -11.76 -3.57 7.30
C ARG A 68 -12.35 -2.16 7.43
N GLN A 69 -13.37 -1.86 6.62
CA GLN A 69 -14.08 -0.59 6.65
C GLN A 69 -15.48 -0.78 7.25
N LYS A 70 -16.02 0.27 7.87
CA LYS A 70 -17.45 0.29 8.26
C LYS A 70 -18.31 0.45 7.01
N LEU A 71 -19.50 -0.14 7.04
CA LEU A 71 -20.53 0.09 6.04
C LEU A 71 -21.23 1.43 6.29
#